data_AF-A0AA39TM74-F1
#
_entry.id   AF-A0AA39TM74-F1
#
_cell.length_a   1.000
_cell.length_b   1.000
_cell.length_c   1.000
_cell.angle_alpha   90.00
_cell.angle_beta   90.00
_cell.angle_gamma   90.00
#
_symmetry.space_group_name_H-M   'P 1'
#
loop_
_entity.id
_entity.type
_entity.pdbx_description
1 polymer ?
#
loop_
_entity_poly.entity_id
_entity_poly.type
_entity_poly.pdbx_seq_one_letter_code
_entity_poly.pdbx_strand_id
1 'polypeptide(L)'
;MDQWKSSFFQPTRIAHKGVRDGRVTKRKPTPRAARILGTSSLSNLSTTKFLPVERSKDTRSDAEINSIIPWAESLVAKMAQVPPQPLRHTHLPERRINSATGAMGMQTMVQKLIEPSLFLNHINAFIEEQLSVRLASSTIMEPAPSPASGRSSIDINCLGITAHSTDIIPMAICPDSPTLPHPAIREGIPPSSSPSSQMMPTSALSSISEVRDTTSVLLNDVVRDYIQCTLKLANGVTVVIKRSDVPPTTPFCYADMANLIASWDDCSPDWAPPPNHPIVIHGYPIPVKYFQHLYRRNSGMSDEWKRLKNDWTNWRYFMRAYKASTPGAFWARFSNNQGRRLPFSRITKLLMEERMAADADLATRARQEYGEEFDSVFGYHSYKLKRWVIMKDNSKIAQRYREKRGLYKED
;
A
#
# COMPACT_ATOMS: atom_id res chain seq x y z
N MET A 1 -10.04 -54.81 13.18
CA MET A 1 -9.48 -53.89 12.17
C MET A 1 -9.96 -52.44 12.41
N ASP A 2 -10.07 -51.97 13.67
CA ASP A 2 -10.75 -50.68 13.95
C ASP A 2 -10.03 -49.75 14.95
N GLN A 3 -8.74 -49.95 15.23
CA GLN A 3 -7.99 -49.09 16.17
C GLN A 3 -7.36 -47.85 15.55
N TRP A 4 -7.43 -47.63 14.23
CA TRP A 4 -6.74 -46.51 13.58
C TRP A 4 -7.57 -45.22 13.47
N LYS A 5 -8.89 -45.27 13.69
CA LYS A 5 -9.78 -44.09 13.54
C LYS A 5 -9.71 -43.11 14.72
N SER A 6 -9.24 -43.53 15.89
CA SER A 6 -9.17 -42.70 17.09
C SER A 6 -7.90 -41.86 17.20
N SER A 7 -6.87 -42.13 16.38
CA SER A 7 -5.56 -41.47 16.51
C SER A 7 -5.33 -40.27 15.59
N PHE A 8 -6.15 -40.06 14.55
CA PHE A 8 -5.87 -39.06 13.50
C PHE A 8 -6.78 -37.83 13.46
N PHE A 9 -7.90 -37.83 14.19
CA PHE A 9 -8.80 -36.67 14.21
C PHE A 9 -8.96 -36.13 15.62
N GLN A 10 -8.09 -35.19 16.00
CA GLN A 10 -8.50 -34.22 17.01
C GLN A 10 -9.71 -33.44 16.49
N PRO A 11 -10.68 -33.05 17.34
CA PRO A 11 -11.86 -32.34 16.88
C PRO A 11 -11.44 -31.03 16.21
N THR A 12 -11.56 -30.97 14.88
CA THR A 12 -11.35 -29.74 14.12
C THR A 12 -12.37 -28.71 14.59
N ARG A 13 -11.90 -27.70 15.33
CA ARG A 13 -12.71 -26.54 15.71
C ARG A 13 -13.13 -25.81 14.43
N ILE A 14 -14.43 -25.84 14.15
CA ILE A 14 -15.05 -25.10 13.05
C ILE A 14 -14.87 -23.60 13.33
N ALA A 15 -14.09 -22.92 12.49
CA ALA A 15 -13.91 -21.48 12.57
C ALA A 15 -15.20 -20.78 12.09
N HIS A 16 -15.94 -20.18 13.02
CA HIS A 16 -17.07 -19.32 12.68
C HIS A 16 -16.57 -17.98 12.11
N LYS A 17 -17.11 -17.58 10.95
CA LYS A 17 -16.87 -16.28 10.33
C LYS A 17 -17.45 -15.17 11.23
N GLY A 18 -16.57 -14.50 11.99
CA GLY A 18 -16.94 -13.32 12.80
C GLY A 18 -17.21 -12.08 11.95
N VAL A 19 -18.22 -11.32 12.37
CA VAL A 19 -18.66 -10.02 11.81
C VAL A 19 -17.56 -8.96 11.95
N ARG A 20 -17.38 -8.13 10.91
CA ARG A 20 -16.16 -7.33 10.67
C ARG A 20 -16.10 -5.96 11.37
N ASP A 21 -17.16 -5.47 12.02
CA ASP A 21 -17.14 -4.11 12.59
C ASP A 21 -17.42 -4.12 14.09
N GLY A 22 -16.40 -3.75 14.87
CA GLY A 22 -16.37 -3.68 16.33
C GLY A 22 -17.28 -2.62 16.96
N ARG A 23 -18.58 -2.59 16.60
CA ARG A 23 -19.64 -1.97 17.39
C ARG A 23 -20.68 -3.02 17.73
N VAL A 24 -20.57 -3.57 18.93
CA VAL A 24 -21.65 -4.35 19.55
C VAL A 24 -22.76 -3.36 19.96
N THR A 25 -23.61 -2.98 19.02
CA THR A 25 -24.95 -2.50 19.41
C THR A 25 -25.72 -3.72 19.90
N LYS A 26 -26.14 -3.73 21.16
CA LYS A 26 -27.01 -4.76 21.75
C LYS A 26 -28.29 -4.91 20.92
N ARG A 27 -28.28 -5.76 19.89
CA ARG A 27 -29.51 -6.16 19.20
C ARG A 27 -30.13 -7.29 20.01
N LYS A 28 -31.43 -7.19 20.26
CA LYS A 28 -32.22 -8.26 20.88
C LYS A 28 -32.00 -9.55 20.05
N PRO A 29 -31.71 -10.70 20.69
CA PRO A 29 -31.54 -11.96 19.96
C PRO A 29 -32.80 -12.25 19.15
N THR A 30 -32.62 -12.79 17.94
CA THR A 30 -33.75 -13.20 17.11
C THR A 30 -34.53 -14.33 17.82
N PRO A 31 -35.85 -14.46 17.59
CA PRO A 31 -36.68 -15.48 18.24
C PRO A 31 -36.14 -16.90 18.08
N ARG A 32 -35.44 -17.16 16.96
CA ARG A 32 -34.78 -18.44 16.68
C ARG A 32 -33.57 -18.70 17.59
N ALA A 33 -32.76 -17.69 17.89
CA ALA A 33 -31.64 -17.80 18.82
C ALA A 33 -32.12 -17.96 20.27
N ALA A 34 -33.20 -17.26 20.65
CA ALA A 34 -33.84 -17.43 21.95
C ALA A 34 -34.42 -18.84 22.15
N ARG A 35 -34.96 -19.45 21.07
CA ARG A 35 -35.50 -20.81 21.11
C ARG A 35 -34.42 -21.89 21.24
N ILE A 36 -33.22 -21.66 20.68
CA ILE A 36 -32.07 -22.57 20.82
C ILE A 36 -31.45 -22.49 22.22
N LEU A 37 -31.46 -21.30 22.84
CA LEU A 37 -30.92 -21.10 24.19
C LEU A 37 -31.92 -21.42 25.32
N GLY A 38 -33.20 -21.66 24.99
CA GLY A 38 -34.29 -21.82 25.95
C GLY A 38 -34.66 -23.26 26.33
N THR A 39 -34.05 -24.29 25.75
CA THR A 39 -34.43 -25.70 25.99
C THR A 39 -33.56 -26.43 27.01
N SER A 40 -32.90 -25.71 27.93
CA SER A 40 -32.19 -26.36 29.04
C SER A 40 -32.43 -25.61 30.34
N SER A 41 -33.18 -26.32 31.19
CA SER A 41 -33.74 -25.97 32.49
C SER A 41 -32.74 -25.40 33.51
N LEU A 42 -33.24 -24.42 34.28
CA LEU A 42 -33.03 -24.12 35.71
C LEU A 42 -31.68 -24.47 36.34
N SER A 43 -30.86 -23.45 36.61
CA SER A 43 -30.30 -23.17 37.95
C SER A 43 -29.41 -21.93 37.94
N ASN A 44 -29.47 -21.16 39.02
CA ASN A 44 -28.69 -19.97 39.32
C ASN A 44 -27.19 -20.18 39.08
N LEU A 45 -26.52 -19.28 38.34
CA LEU A 45 -25.08 -19.02 38.47
C LEU A 45 -24.68 -17.73 37.73
N SER A 46 -24.19 -16.77 38.51
CA SER A 46 -22.99 -15.94 38.29
C SER A 46 -22.63 -15.43 36.88
N THR A 47 -22.53 -14.10 36.77
CA THR A 47 -21.72 -13.28 35.85
C THR A 47 -20.82 -14.06 34.90
N THR A 48 -21.33 -14.36 33.71
CA THR A 48 -20.57 -14.98 32.62
C THR A 48 -19.55 -13.99 32.06
N LYS A 49 -18.28 -14.12 32.49
CA LYS A 49 -17.15 -13.46 31.83
C LYS A 49 -17.03 -14.02 30.42
N PHE A 50 -17.26 -13.19 29.41
CA PHE A 50 -16.96 -13.54 28.01
C PHE A 50 -15.46 -13.80 27.88
N LEU A 51 -15.09 -15.01 27.46
CA LEU A 51 -13.71 -15.35 27.11
C LEU A 51 -13.31 -14.55 25.86
N PRO A 52 -12.12 -13.92 25.83
CA PRO A 52 -11.61 -13.26 24.63
C PRO A 52 -11.52 -14.28 23.49
N VAL A 53 -12.24 -14.04 22.40
CA VAL A 53 -12.06 -14.80 21.17
C VAL A 53 -10.85 -14.22 20.44
N GLU A 54 -9.66 -14.71 20.80
CA GLU A 54 -8.46 -14.45 20.02
C GLU A 54 -8.51 -15.29 18.73
N ARG A 55 -8.28 -14.64 17.59
CA ARG A 55 -7.99 -15.38 16.36
C ARG A 55 -6.75 -16.23 16.59
N SER A 56 -6.80 -17.49 16.17
CA SER A 56 -5.61 -18.35 16.09
C SER A 56 -4.56 -17.62 15.25
N LYS A 57 -3.56 -17.04 15.91
CA LYS A 57 -2.33 -16.59 15.26
C LYS A 57 -1.59 -17.87 14.92
N ASP A 58 -1.12 -17.98 13.69
CA ASP A 58 -0.20 -19.05 13.33
C ASP A 58 1.07 -18.87 14.16
N THR A 59 1.26 -19.74 15.16
CA THR A 59 2.41 -19.69 16.07
C THR A 59 3.58 -20.55 15.60
N ARG A 60 3.49 -21.12 14.38
CA ARG A 60 4.57 -21.91 13.80
C ARG A 60 5.78 -21.01 13.54
N SER A 61 6.95 -21.53 13.88
CA SER A 61 8.24 -20.91 13.58
C SER A 61 8.50 -20.87 12.07
N ASP A 62 9.37 -19.96 11.61
CA ASP A 62 9.76 -19.88 10.19
C ASP A 62 10.34 -21.21 9.67
N ALA A 63 11.02 -21.98 10.53
CA ALA A 63 11.53 -23.31 10.19
C ALA A 63 10.40 -24.34 9.95
N GLU A 64 9.36 -24.32 10.77
CA GLU A 64 8.17 -25.17 10.59
C GLU A 64 7.34 -24.76 9.38
N ILE A 65 7.27 -23.46 9.08
CA ILE A 65 6.63 -22.98 7.85
C ILE A 65 7.41 -23.48 6.64
N ASN A 66 8.74 -23.34 6.65
CA ASN A 66 9.61 -23.77 5.56
C ASN A 66 9.60 -25.30 5.36
N SER A 67 9.39 -26.10 6.40
CA SER A 67 9.30 -27.56 6.26
C SER A 67 8.00 -28.02 5.59
N ILE A 68 6.93 -27.23 5.63
CA ILE A 68 5.62 -27.54 5.03
C ILE A 68 5.57 -27.16 3.53
N ILE A 69 6.39 -26.21 3.10
CA ILE A 69 6.41 -25.71 1.71
C ILE A 69 6.62 -26.84 0.69
N PRO A 70 7.63 -27.74 0.82
CA PRO A 70 7.82 -28.84 -0.14
C PRO A 70 6.62 -29.78 -0.26
N TRP A 71 5.93 -30.05 0.86
CA TRP A 71 4.71 -30.87 0.86
C TRP A 71 3.57 -30.18 0.10
N ALA A 72 3.38 -28.87 0.31
CA ALA A 72 2.37 -28.09 -0.39
C ALA A 72 2.65 -28.04 -1.90
N GLU A 73 3.90 -27.86 -2.31
CA GLU A 73 4.30 -27.90 -3.73
C GLU A 73 4.00 -29.28 -4.35
N SER A 74 4.32 -30.37 -3.65
CA SER A 74 3.99 -31.73 -4.10
C SER A 74 2.49 -31.95 -4.24
N LEU A 75 1.69 -31.42 -3.31
CA LEU A 75 0.23 -31.53 -3.36
C LEU A 75 -0.36 -30.79 -4.57
N VAL A 76 0.11 -29.57 -4.86
CA VAL A 76 -0.33 -28.79 -6.02
C VAL A 76 0.06 -29.51 -7.32
N ALA A 77 1.28 -30.04 -7.41
CA ALA A 77 1.71 -30.81 -8.57
C ALA A 77 0.83 -32.06 -8.79
N LYS A 78 0.44 -32.75 -7.71
CA LYS A 78 -0.50 -33.88 -7.80
C LYS A 78 -1.88 -33.44 -8.26
N MET A 79 -2.41 -32.33 -7.75
CA MET A 79 -3.72 -31.80 -8.16
C MET A 79 -3.73 -31.40 -9.64
N ALA A 80 -2.62 -30.87 -10.16
CA ALA A 80 -2.50 -30.52 -11.58
C ALA A 80 -2.53 -31.76 -12.51
N GLN A 81 -2.09 -32.93 -12.03
CA GLN A 81 -2.13 -34.17 -12.79
C GLN A 81 -3.50 -34.87 -12.74
N VAL A 82 -4.35 -34.53 -11.78
CA VAL A 82 -5.68 -35.13 -11.66
C VAL A 82 -6.64 -34.34 -12.55
N PRO A 83 -7.18 -34.93 -13.63
CA PRO A 83 -8.16 -34.25 -14.46
C PRO A 83 -9.38 -33.87 -13.61
N PRO A 84 -9.98 -32.68 -13.82
CA PRO A 84 -11.10 -32.21 -13.02
C PRO A 84 -12.24 -33.22 -13.12
N GLN A 85 -12.44 -33.97 -12.04
CA GLN A 85 -13.58 -34.88 -11.97
C GLN A 85 -14.84 -34.06 -11.72
N PRO A 86 -15.91 -34.28 -12.48
CA PRO A 86 -17.20 -33.68 -12.16
C PRO A 86 -17.57 -34.16 -10.76
N LEU A 87 -17.65 -33.24 -9.81
CA LEU A 87 -18.13 -33.51 -8.47
C LEU A 87 -19.56 -34.03 -8.59
N ARG A 88 -19.72 -35.35 -8.64
CA ARG A 88 -21.04 -35.96 -8.55
C ARG A 88 -21.56 -35.61 -7.18
N HIS A 89 -22.61 -34.79 -7.14
CA HIS A 89 -23.37 -34.50 -5.94
C HIS A 89 -24.12 -35.76 -5.51
N THR A 90 -23.42 -36.76 -4.95
CA THR A 90 -23.94 -38.12 -4.71
C THR A 90 -24.94 -38.23 -3.55
N HIS A 91 -25.44 -37.13 -2.98
CA HIS A 91 -26.31 -37.19 -1.80
C HIS A 91 -27.52 -36.25 -1.83
N LEU A 92 -27.77 -35.54 -2.94
CA LEU A 92 -29.04 -34.81 -3.07
C LEU A 92 -30.01 -35.65 -3.92
N PRO A 93 -31.15 -36.09 -3.35
CA PRO A 93 -32.15 -36.81 -4.14
C PRO A 93 -32.61 -35.89 -5.27
N GLU A 94 -32.49 -36.37 -6.51
CA GLU A 94 -33.00 -35.68 -7.68
C GLU A 94 -34.49 -35.38 -7.45
N ARG A 95 -34.80 -34.08 -7.36
CA ARG A 95 -36.17 -33.61 -7.27
C ARG A 95 -36.84 -33.92 -8.61
N ARG A 96 -37.59 -35.03 -8.68
CA ARG A 96 -38.50 -35.33 -9.79
C ARG A 96 -39.45 -34.15 -9.96
N ILE A 97 -39.20 -33.32 -10.96
CA ILE A 97 -40.16 -32.33 -11.45
C ILE A 97 -40.95 -33.05 -12.54
N ASN A 98 -42.12 -33.57 -12.17
CA ASN A 98 -43.11 -34.00 -13.15
C ASN A 98 -43.63 -32.76 -13.86
N SER A 99 -43.24 -32.61 -15.12
CA SER A 99 -43.71 -31.58 -16.03
C SER A 99 -45.09 -31.96 -16.58
N ALA A 100 -46.10 -31.17 -16.25
CA ALA A 100 -47.27 -30.97 -17.07
C ALA A 100 -47.63 -29.48 -17.08
N THR A 101 -47.80 -28.97 -18.29
CA THR A 101 -48.55 -27.75 -18.64
C THR A 101 -47.79 -26.40 -18.56
N GLY A 102 -47.12 -26.08 -19.67
CA GLY A 102 -47.27 -24.81 -20.39
C GLY A 102 -46.92 -23.50 -19.68
N ALA A 103 -45.69 -23.01 -19.89
CA ALA A 103 -45.43 -21.59 -20.06
C ALA A 103 -44.12 -21.39 -20.83
N MET A 104 -44.23 -20.79 -22.02
CA MET A 104 -43.11 -20.37 -22.85
C MET A 104 -42.30 -19.27 -22.15
N GLY A 105 -40.97 -19.41 -22.27
CA GLY A 105 -40.02 -18.30 -22.17
C GLY A 105 -39.71 -17.84 -20.76
N MET A 106 -38.58 -18.32 -20.20
CA MET A 106 -37.70 -17.64 -19.23
C MET A 106 -36.67 -18.63 -18.65
N GLN A 107 -35.95 -19.37 -19.52
CA GLN A 107 -34.95 -20.36 -19.09
C GLN A 107 -33.54 -20.14 -19.65
N THR A 108 -33.21 -18.91 -20.02
CA THR A 108 -31.86 -18.51 -20.51
C THR A 108 -31.07 -17.61 -19.56
N MET A 109 -31.57 -17.26 -18.36
CA MET A 109 -30.85 -16.33 -17.45
C MET A 109 -30.31 -16.92 -16.14
N VAL A 110 -30.59 -18.18 -15.79
CA VAL A 110 -30.22 -18.71 -14.45
C VAL A 110 -28.93 -19.56 -14.45
N GLN A 111 -28.38 -19.91 -15.62
CA GLN A 111 -27.11 -20.64 -15.70
C GLN A 111 -25.86 -19.74 -15.70
N LYS A 112 -26.03 -18.41 -15.62
CA LYS A 112 -24.93 -17.43 -15.69
C LYS A 112 -24.51 -16.82 -14.34
N LEU A 113 -24.99 -17.34 -13.21
CA LEU A 113 -24.79 -16.70 -11.91
C LEU A 113 -24.29 -17.63 -10.81
N ILE A 114 -23.36 -18.52 -11.13
CA ILE A 114 -22.44 -19.07 -10.13
C ILE A 114 -21.05 -19.11 -10.77
N GLU A 115 -20.38 -17.95 -10.82
CA GLU A 115 -18.94 -17.89 -11.04
C GLU A 115 -18.22 -18.05 -9.69
N PRO A 116 -17.53 -19.17 -9.43
CA PRO A 116 -16.45 -19.21 -8.47
C PRO A 116 -15.16 -18.68 -9.12
N SER A 117 -15.20 -17.51 -9.76
CA SER A 117 -14.06 -17.06 -10.59
C SER A 117 -13.00 -16.33 -9.77
N LEU A 118 -13.35 -15.39 -8.88
CA LEU A 118 -12.33 -14.54 -8.25
C LEU A 118 -11.38 -15.25 -7.29
N PHE A 119 -11.84 -16.28 -6.56
CA PHE A 119 -10.97 -17.01 -5.63
C PHE A 119 -10.05 -18.01 -6.34
N LEU A 120 -10.60 -18.75 -7.31
CA LEU A 120 -9.79 -19.67 -8.13
C LEU A 120 -8.85 -18.89 -9.06
N ASN A 121 -9.27 -17.74 -9.60
CA ASN A 121 -8.41 -16.87 -10.40
C ASN A 121 -7.28 -16.27 -9.55
N HIS A 122 -7.52 -15.94 -8.28
CA HIS A 122 -6.47 -15.44 -7.39
C HIS A 122 -5.47 -16.54 -7.03
N ILE A 123 -5.94 -17.76 -6.75
CA ILE A 123 -5.06 -18.91 -6.48
C ILE A 123 -4.27 -19.28 -7.74
N ASN A 124 -4.91 -19.31 -8.91
CA ASN A 124 -4.24 -19.63 -10.17
C ASN A 124 -3.25 -18.53 -10.56
N ALA A 125 -3.59 -17.25 -10.40
CA ALA A 125 -2.66 -16.14 -10.65
C ALA A 125 -1.44 -16.21 -9.72
N PHE A 126 -1.65 -16.51 -8.43
CA PHE A 126 -0.54 -16.69 -7.48
C PHE A 126 0.36 -17.88 -7.86
N ILE A 127 -0.24 -19.01 -8.30
CA ILE A 127 0.52 -20.19 -8.71
C ILE A 127 1.27 -19.95 -10.02
N GLU A 128 0.65 -19.32 -11.02
CA GLU A 128 1.30 -19.01 -12.30
C GLU A 128 2.41 -17.97 -12.15
N GLU A 129 2.26 -16.99 -11.26
CA GLU A 129 3.31 -16.03 -10.92
C GLU A 129 4.53 -16.74 -10.31
N GLN A 130 4.32 -17.69 -9.40
CA GLN A 130 5.41 -18.47 -8.80
C GLN A 130 6.09 -19.44 -9.79
N LEU A 131 5.33 -20.01 -10.74
CA LEU A 131 5.85 -20.91 -11.77
C LEU A 131 6.64 -20.17 -12.86
N SER A 132 6.17 -19.00 -13.29
CA SER A 132 6.84 -18.17 -14.31
C SER A 132 8.21 -17.69 -13.82
N VAL A 133 8.32 -17.34 -12.53
CA VAL A 133 9.60 -16.99 -11.90
C VAL A 133 10.57 -18.18 -11.83
N ARG A 134 10.06 -19.42 -11.72
CA ARG A 134 10.90 -20.64 -11.72
C ARG A 134 11.36 -21.04 -13.13
N LEU A 135 10.49 -20.97 -14.13
CA LEU A 135 10.85 -21.31 -15.53
C LEU A 135 11.87 -20.33 -16.12
N ALA A 136 11.74 -19.03 -15.82
CA ALA A 136 12.74 -18.02 -16.20
C ALA A 136 14.12 -18.23 -15.55
N SER A 137 14.20 -19.03 -14.47
CA SER A 137 15.46 -19.36 -13.78
C SER A 137 16.12 -20.65 -14.27
N SER A 138 15.47 -21.41 -15.18
CA SER A 138 15.93 -22.75 -15.59
C SER A 138 16.52 -22.82 -17.01
N THR A 139 16.58 -21.71 -17.76
CA THR A 139 17.03 -21.69 -19.17
C THR A 139 18.49 -21.25 -19.32
N ILE A 140 19.39 -21.78 -18.49
CA ILE A 140 20.83 -21.73 -18.76
C ILE A 140 21.36 -23.16 -18.68
N MET A 141 21.17 -23.92 -19.77
CA MET A 141 22.02 -25.05 -20.08
C MET A 141 23.07 -24.58 -21.08
N GLU A 142 24.25 -24.28 -20.53
CA GLU A 142 25.48 -24.03 -21.26
C GLU A 142 26.03 -25.37 -21.81
N PRO A 143 26.50 -25.44 -23.06
CA PRO A 143 27.03 -26.69 -23.61
C PRO A 143 28.43 -26.99 -23.05
N ALA A 144 28.63 -28.22 -22.60
CA ALA A 144 29.87 -28.70 -22.00
C ALA A 144 31.05 -28.76 -23.00
N PRO A 145 32.28 -28.35 -22.59
CA PRO A 145 33.50 -28.66 -23.32
C PRO A 145 34.14 -29.97 -22.84
N SER A 146 34.70 -30.73 -23.78
CA SER A 146 35.46 -31.97 -23.55
C SER A 146 36.80 -31.74 -22.82
N PRO A 147 37.37 -32.77 -22.17
CA PRO A 147 38.54 -32.60 -21.31
C PRO A 147 39.85 -32.75 -22.10
N ALA A 148 40.77 -31.80 -21.91
CA ALA A 148 42.19 -31.98 -22.23
C ALA A 148 42.99 -32.06 -20.92
N SER A 149 43.65 -33.21 -20.77
CA SER A 149 44.58 -33.56 -19.70
C SER A 149 45.89 -32.77 -19.85
N GLY A 150 46.51 -32.34 -18.74
CA GLY A 150 47.84 -31.73 -18.78
C GLY A 150 48.33 -31.18 -17.44
N ARG A 151 49.15 -31.97 -16.74
CA ARG A 151 49.85 -31.69 -15.47
C ARG A 151 50.85 -30.52 -15.53
N SER A 152 50.99 -29.77 -14.43
CA SER A 152 52.24 -29.52 -13.66
C SER A 152 51.84 -28.87 -12.32
N SER A 153 52.30 -29.20 -11.10
CA SER A 153 53.59 -29.58 -10.52
C SER A 153 54.21 -28.40 -9.73
N ILE A 154 54.52 -28.67 -8.45
CA ILE A 154 55.52 -28.08 -7.53
C ILE A 154 55.03 -27.15 -6.37
N ASP A 155 55.21 -27.73 -5.16
CA ASP A 155 55.65 -27.28 -3.80
C ASP A 155 55.01 -26.07 -3.09
N ILE A 156 54.54 -26.16 -1.82
CA ILE A 156 55.15 -26.55 -0.52
C ILE A 156 56.20 -25.55 0.02
N ASN A 157 55.74 -24.67 0.93
CA ASN A 157 56.34 -24.26 2.24
C ASN A 157 56.17 -22.75 2.51
N CYS A 158 55.60 -22.40 3.68
CA CYS A 158 56.32 -21.74 4.79
C CYS A 158 55.38 -21.22 5.90
N LEU A 159 55.92 -21.28 7.13
CA LEU A 159 55.37 -21.01 8.46
C LEU A 159 55.34 -19.52 8.86
N GLY A 160 54.63 -19.21 9.97
CA GLY A 160 54.95 -18.11 10.91
C GLY A 160 53.82 -17.08 11.07
N ILE A 161 52.94 -17.14 12.08
CA ILE A 161 53.08 -16.69 13.49
C ILE A 161 53.19 -15.16 13.68
N THR A 162 52.17 -14.63 14.37
CA THR A 162 52.10 -13.47 15.31
C THR A 162 51.97 -12.00 14.87
N ALA A 163 51.06 -11.37 15.63
CA ALA A 163 51.12 -10.07 16.32
C ALA A 163 50.52 -8.82 15.65
N HIS A 164 49.50 -8.30 16.35
CA HIS A 164 49.23 -6.90 16.72
C HIS A 164 49.60 -5.80 15.72
N SER A 165 48.60 -5.03 15.28
CA SER A 165 48.79 -3.60 15.01
C SER A 165 47.51 -2.80 15.25
N THR A 166 47.56 -1.99 16.29
CA THR A 166 46.85 -0.73 16.49
C THR A 166 47.25 0.25 15.39
N ASP A 167 46.31 1.10 14.94
CA ASP A 167 46.44 2.45 14.36
C ASP A 167 45.04 2.81 13.82
N ILE A 168 44.21 3.66 14.42
CA ILE A 168 44.30 5.10 14.74
C ILE A 168 44.73 5.93 13.52
N ILE A 169 43.97 7.03 13.31
CA ILE A 169 44.29 8.25 12.52
C ILE A 169 43.70 8.24 11.08
N PRO A 170 43.15 9.36 10.53
CA PRO A 170 42.47 10.50 11.15
C PRO A 170 41.21 11.00 10.40
N MET A 171 40.41 11.72 11.18
CA MET A 171 39.48 12.76 10.76
C MET A 171 40.23 13.90 10.04
N ALA A 172 39.99 14.09 8.74
CA ALA A 172 40.51 15.24 7.98
C ALA A 172 39.40 16.27 7.80
N ILE A 173 39.60 17.40 8.50
CA ILE A 173 38.98 18.69 8.24
C ILE A 173 39.50 19.17 6.88
N CYS A 174 38.61 19.61 5.99
CA CYS A 174 39.01 20.50 4.90
C CYS A 174 38.03 21.68 4.81
N PRO A 175 38.56 22.91 4.81
CA PRO A 175 37.80 24.15 4.82
C PRO A 175 37.53 24.68 3.40
N ASP A 176 36.81 25.79 3.38
CA ASP A 176 36.78 26.84 2.36
C ASP A 176 35.89 26.68 1.12
N SER A 177 34.79 27.43 1.22
CA SER A 177 33.97 28.00 0.15
C SER A 177 34.80 28.73 -0.91
N PRO A 178 34.37 28.70 -2.18
CA PRO A 178 34.66 29.77 -3.12
C PRO A 178 33.44 30.68 -3.29
N THR A 179 33.63 31.92 -2.84
CA THR A 179 32.88 33.12 -3.21
C THR A 179 32.89 33.31 -4.73
N LEU A 180 31.72 33.55 -5.33
CA LEU A 180 31.60 34.03 -6.72
C LEU A 180 30.84 35.36 -6.79
N PRO A 181 31.14 36.20 -7.80
CA PRO A 181 31.05 37.65 -7.69
C PRO A 181 29.69 38.23 -8.14
N HIS A 182 29.34 39.34 -7.49
CA HIS A 182 28.33 40.29 -7.93
C HIS A 182 28.77 41.03 -9.19
N PRO A 183 27.88 41.22 -10.19
CA PRO A 183 28.01 42.31 -11.13
C PRO A 183 27.21 43.53 -10.66
N ALA A 184 27.92 44.65 -10.52
CA ALA A 184 27.37 45.99 -10.38
C ALA A 184 27.23 46.63 -11.77
N ILE A 185 26.04 47.08 -12.18
CA ILE A 185 25.88 48.09 -13.25
C ILE A 185 24.65 48.98 -12.97
N ARG A 186 24.96 50.25 -12.68
CA ARG A 186 24.36 51.56 -13.05
C ARG A 186 22.85 51.82 -13.01
N GLU A 187 22.52 52.83 -12.18
CA GLU A 187 21.94 54.15 -12.51
C GLU A 187 21.14 54.34 -13.82
N GLY A 188 19.93 54.91 -13.66
CA GLY A 188 19.21 55.56 -14.74
C GLY A 188 17.74 55.87 -14.40
N ILE A 189 17.50 56.91 -13.60
CA ILE A 189 16.18 57.55 -13.46
C ILE A 189 15.90 58.40 -14.72
N PRO A 190 14.67 58.39 -15.26
CA PRO A 190 13.99 59.68 -15.45
C PRO A 190 12.48 59.64 -15.06
N PRO A 191 11.85 60.82 -14.89
CA PRO A 191 10.54 60.98 -14.27
C PRO A 191 9.39 61.20 -15.28
N SER A 192 8.17 61.35 -14.74
CA SER A 192 6.97 61.96 -15.36
C SER A 192 6.22 61.05 -16.35
N SER A 193 4.89 60.99 -16.44
CA SER A 193 3.78 61.85 -16.01
C SER A 193 2.45 61.06 -16.11
N SER A 194 1.48 61.37 -15.25
CA SER A 194 0.06 60.98 -15.39
C SER A 194 -0.63 61.72 -16.56
N PRO A 195 -1.70 61.14 -17.15
CA PRO A 195 -3.06 61.65 -16.91
C PRO A 195 -4.09 60.49 -16.80
N SER A 196 -5.03 60.50 -15.86
CA SER A 196 -6.30 61.26 -15.79
C SER A 196 -7.33 60.94 -16.89
N SER A 197 -8.44 60.35 -16.43
CA SER A 197 -9.82 60.40 -16.94
C SER A 197 -10.15 59.95 -18.37
N GLN A 198 -10.99 58.91 -18.47
CA GLN A 198 -12.18 58.97 -19.33
C GLN A 198 -13.30 58.02 -18.84
N MET A 199 -14.39 58.66 -18.42
CA MET A 199 -15.74 58.07 -18.31
C MET A 199 -16.33 57.84 -19.71
N MET A 200 -17.31 56.93 -19.80
CA MET A 200 -18.54 56.93 -20.63
C MET A 200 -19.07 55.47 -20.74
N PRO A 201 -20.31 55.20 -21.17
CA PRO A 201 -21.55 55.56 -20.50
C PRO A 201 -22.50 54.36 -20.32
N THR A 202 -23.51 54.60 -19.49
CA THR A 202 -24.73 53.82 -19.31
C THR A 202 -25.61 53.82 -20.57
N SER A 203 -26.19 52.67 -20.93
CA SER A 203 -27.42 52.52 -21.75
C SER A 203 -28.02 51.16 -21.40
N ALA A 204 -29.11 51.11 -20.62
CA ALA A 204 -30.51 51.32 -20.98
C ALA A 204 -31.16 50.10 -21.68
N LEU A 205 -32.01 49.44 -20.87
CA LEU A 205 -33.30 48.81 -21.16
C LEU A 205 -33.60 48.31 -22.59
N SER A 206 -33.87 47.02 -22.71
CA SER A 206 -35.01 46.51 -23.49
C SER A 206 -35.57 45.24 -22.86
N SER A 207 -36.76 45.42 -22.29
CA SER A 207 -37.76 44.39 -22.05
C SER A 207 -38.04 43.59 -23.32
N ILE A 208 -38.31 42.29 -23.21
CA ILE A 208 -39.38 41.56 -23.93
C ILE A 208 -39.59 40.19 -23.24
N SER A 209 -40.86 39.93 -22.96
CA SER A 209 -41.59 38.65 -22.83
C SER A 209 -41.24 37.63 -21.76
N GLU A 210 -42.08 37.71 -20.73
CA GLU A 210 -42.63 36.64 -19.90
C GLU A 210 -43.24 35.51 -20.78
N VAL A 211 -42.62 34.34 -20.78
CA VAL A 211 -43.28 33.06 -21.08
C VAL A 211 -43.12 32.19 -19.85
N ARG A 212 -44.24 31.97 -19.16
CA ARG A 212 -44.35 31.05 -18.04
C ARG A 212 -44.31 29.62 -18.57
N ASP A 213 -43.17 28.97 -18.47
CA ASP A 213 -43.11 27.51 -18.47
C ASP A 213 -42.77 27.01 -17.06
N THR A 214 -43.78 26.37 -16.49
CA THR A 214 -43.74 25.48 -15.34
C THR A 214 -42.70 24.37 -15.56
N THR A 215 -41.46 24.60 -15.15
CA THR A 215 -40.47 23.53 -14.94
C THR A 215 -39.59 23.87 -13.73
N SER A 216 -40.24 24.06 -12.58
CA SER A 216 -39.60 24.41 -11.31
C SER A 216 -39.41 23.19 -10.40
N VAL A 217 -38.88 22.08 -10.92
CA VAL A 217 -38.36 20.95 -10.10
C VAL A 217 -37.25 20.20 -10.86
N LEU A 218 -36.10 20.84 -11.15
CA LEU A 218 -34.84 20.13 -11.52
C LEU A 218 -33.58 21.03 -11.54
N LEU A 219 -33.63 22.24 -10.96
CA LEU A 219 -32.57 23.25 -11.10
C LEU A 219 -31.76 23.51 -9.81
N ASN A 220 -31.82 22.60 -8.84
CA ASN A 220 -31.07 22.71 -7.57
C ASN A 220 -29.99 21.63 -7.39
N ASP A 221 -29.71 20.83 -8.42
CA ASP A 221 -28.60 19.85 -8.40
C ASP A 221 -27.54 20.14 -9.47
N VAL A 222 -27.39 21.43 -9.85
CA VAL A 222 -26.10 21.93 -10.33
C VAL A 222 -25.18 21.96 -9.11
N VAL A 223 -24.75 20.78 -8.68
CA VAL A 223 -23.62 20.59 -7.78
C VAL A 223 -22.50 21.40 -8.41
N ARG A 224 -22.26 22.58 -7.84
CA ARG A 224 -21.33 23.55 -8.41
C ARG A 224 -19.99 22.83 -8.46
N ASP A 225 -19.59 22.46 -9.67
CA ASP A 225 -18.51 21.52 -9.91
C ASP A 225 -17.19 22.28 -9.79
N TYR A 226 -16.88 22.64 -8.54
CA TYR A 226 -15.76 23.51 -8.24
C TYR A 226 -14.46 22.82 -8.60
N ILE A 227 -13.56 23.61 -9.18
CA ILE A 227 -12.18 23.23 -9.39
C ILE A 227 -11.59 22.81 -8.05
N GLN A 228 -11.16 21.56 -7.96
CA GLN A 228 -10.62 20.99 -6.74
C GLN A 228 -9.13 21.28 -6.62
N CYS A 229 -8.40 21.09 -7.71
CA CYS A 229 -6.99 21.44 -7.80
C CYS A 229 -6.53 21.54 -9.25
N THR A 230 -5.36 22.15 -9.44
CA THR A 230 -4.66 22.21 -10.71
C THR A 230 -3.32 21.51 -10.53
N LEU A 231 -3.02 20.51 -11.35
CA LEU A 231 -1.75 19.80 -11.36
C LEU A 231 -0.92 20.26 -12.55
N LYS A 232 0.35 20.58 -12.31
CA LYS A 232 1.34 20.81 -13.38
C LYS A 232 2.17 19.55 -13.53
N LEU A 233 2.06 18.90 -14.68
CA LEU A 233 2.87 17.74 -15.02
C LEU A 233 4.25 18.18 -15.51
N ALA A 234 5.23 17.28 -15.47
CA ALA A 234 6.62 17.56 -15.83
C ALA A 234 6.79 17.93 -17.31
N ASN A 235 5.91 17.45 -18.19
CA ASN A 235 5.84 17.84 -19.60
C ASN A 235 5.26 19.26 -19.81
N GLY A 236 4.99 20.02 -18.75
CA GLY A 236 4.40 21.36 -18.80
C GLY A 236 2.87 21.39 -18.92
N VAL A 237 2.22 20.24 -19.16
CA VAL A 237 0.76 20.17 -19.25
C VAL A 237 0.15 20.46 -17.89
N THR A 238 -0.82 21.36 -17.89
CA THR A 238 -1.58 21.72 -16.69
C THR A 238 -2.95 21.05 -16.74
N VAL A 239 -3.22 20.13 -15.83
CA VAL A 239 -4.51 19.44 -15.71
C VAL A 239 -5.34 20.12 -14.63
N VAL A 240 -6.47 20.70 -15.05
CA VAL A 240 -7.48 21.26 -14.13
C VAL A 240 -8.41 20.12 -13.72
N ILE A 241 -8.50 19.85 -12.42
CA ILE A 241 -9.23 18.70 -11.89
C ILE A 241 -10.43 19.21 -11.11
N LYS A 242 -11.62 18.86 -11.57
CA LYS A 242 -12.85 19.10 -10.82
C LYS A 242 -13.09 17.95 -9.86
N ARG A 243 -13.97 18.20 -8.90
CA ARG A 243 -14.33 17.21 -7.89
C ARG A 243 -14.96 15.95 -8.49
N SER A 244 -15.79 16.12 -9.53
CA SER A 244 -16.46 15.04 -10.26
C SER A 244 -15.50 14.19 -11.09
N ASP A 245 -14.35 14.73 -11.50
CA ASP A 245 -13.38 14.05 -12.36
C ASP A 245 -12.55 13.00 -11.60
N VAL A 246 -12.49 13.07 -10.27
CA VAL A 246 -11.67 12.15 -9.47
C VAL A 246 -12.44 10.83 -9.27
N PRO A 247 -12.00 9.72 -9.89
CA PRO A 247 -12.68 8.45 -9.74
C PRO A 247 -12.61 7.97 -8.27
N PRO A 248 -13.62 7.26 -7.78
CA PRO A 248 -13.49 6.54 -6.51
C PRO A 248 -12.30 5.60 -6.62
N THR A 249 -11.54 5.43 -5.55
CA THR A 249 -10.45 4.46 -5.55
C THR A 249 -11.08 3.07 -5.67
N THR A 250 -11.06 2.50 -6.87
CA THR A 250 -11.08 1.04 -6.98
C THR A 250 -9.93 0.54 -6.11
N PRO A 251 -10.05 -0.63 -5.45
CA PRO A 251 -8.92 -1.18 -4.70
C PRO A 251 -7.81 -1.52 -5.70
N PHE A 252 -6.96 -0.54 -6.01
CA PHE A 252 -5.79 -0.72 -6.83
C PHE A 252 -4.65 -1.07 -5.88
N CYS A 253 -4.14 -2.28 -6.04
CA CYS A 253 -2.94 -2.72 -5.38
C CYS A 253 -1.86 -2.85 -6.44
N TYR A 254 -0.77 -2.12 -6.29
CA TYR A 254 0.45 -2.44 -7.02
C TYR A 254 1.05 -3.72 -6.42
N ALA A 255 0.49 -4.87 -6.81
CA ALA A 255 1.08 -6.17 -6.49
C ALA A 255 2.48 -6.27 -7.13
N ASP A 256 2.61 -5.71 -8.33
CA ASP A 256 3.86 -5.57 -9.04
C ASP A 256 4.55 -4.23 -8.72
N MET A 257 5.75 -4.33 -8.15
CA MET A 257 6.60 -3.18 -7.83
C MET A 257 7.10 -2.45 -9.08
N ALA A 258 7.25 -3.14 -10.22
CA ALA A 258 7.69 -2.51 -11.46
C ALA A 258 6.66 -1.48 -11.94
N ASN A 259 5.36 -1.84 -11.90
CA ASN A 259 4.28 -0.93 -12.22
C ASN A 259 4.21 0.28 -11.28
N LEU A 260 4.51 0.09 -9.98
CA LEU A 260 4.58 1.21 -9.04
C LEU A 260 5.72 2.17 -9.41
N ILE A 261 6.91 1.64 -9.69
CA ILE A 261 8.09 2.44 -10.08
C ILE A 261 7.79 3.24 -11.35
N ALA A 262 7.23 2.58 -12.38
CA ALA A 262 6.88 3.23 -13.64
C ALA A 262 5.77 4.29 -13.51
N SER A 263 4.87 4.14 -12.53
CA SER A 263 3.71 5.04 -12.34
C SER A 263 3.94 6.13 -11.29
N TRP A 264 5.08 6.14 -10.60
CA TRP A 264 5.28 6.99 -9.44
C TRP A 264 5.38 8.49 -9.79
N ASP A 265 6.25 8.84 -10.73
CA ASP A 265 6.49 10.21 -11.14
C ASP A 265 6.67 10.38 -12.65
N ASP A 266 6.17 11.50 -13.15
CA ASP A 266 6.25 11.96 -14.53
C ASP A 266 7.56 12.68 -14.88
N CYS A 267 8.51 12.78 -13.95
CA CYS A 267 9.75 13.53 -14.19
C CYS A 267 10.73 12.79 -15.13
N SER A 268 10.53 11.50 -15.38
CA SER A 268 11.34 10.75 -16.33
C SER A 268 10.97 11.17 -17.76
N PRO A 269 11.94 11.44 -18.66
CA PRO A 269 11.64 11.67 -20.07
C PRO A 269 10.98 10.43 -20.71
N ASP A 270 11.30 9.24 -20.19
CA ASP A 270 10.76 7.95 -20.63
C ASP A 270 9.50 7.54 -19.84
N TRP A 271 8.81 8.49 -19.21
CA TRP A 271 7.62 8.18 -18.43
C TRP A 271 6.48 7.71 -19.35
N ALA A 272 6.34 6.38 -19.42
CA ALA A 272 5.29 5.67 -20.14
C ALA A 272 4.49 4.83 -19.12
N PRO A 273 3.48 5.42 -18.45
CA PRO A 273 2.67 4.68 -17.50
C PRO A 273 1.95 3.51 -18.21
N PRO A 274 1.72 2.39 -17.51
CA PRO A 274 1.10 1.22 -18.12
C PRO A 274 -0.34 1.54 -18.56
N PRO A 275 -0.87 0.86 -19.59
CA PRO A 275 -2.19 1.18 -20.17
C PRO A 275 -3.35 1.01 -19.18
N ASN A 276 -3.15 0.21 -18.13
CA ASN A 276 -4.10 0.00 -17.02
C ASN A 276 -3.85 0.97 -15.85
N HIS A 277 -3.31 2.17 -16.11
CA HIS A 277 -3.03 3.17 -15.08
C HIS A 277 -4.29 3.47 -14.25
N PRO A 278 -4.23 3.41 -12.90
CA PRO A 278 -5.42 3.38 -12.05
C PRO A 278 -6.25 4.67 -12.09
N ILE A 279 -5.61 5.80 -12.37
CA ILE A 279 -6.28 7.11 -12.46
C ILE A 279 -5.86 7.79 -13.75
N VAL A 280 -6.87 8.04 -14.60
CA VAL A 280 -6.75 8.80 -15.84
C VAL A 280 -7.81 9.89 -15.80
N ILE A 281 -7.38 11.16 -15.87
CA ILE A 281 -8.27 12.33 -15.81
C ILE A 281 -8.08 13.12 -17.11
N HIS A 282 -9.18 13.34 -17.84
CA HIS A 282 -9.18 13.99 -19.16
C HIS A 282 -8.20 13.35 -20.17
N GLY A 283 -8.05 12.03 -20.11
CA GLY A 283 -7.11 11.28 -20.96
C GLY A 283 -5.66 11.30 -20.50
N TYR A 284 -5.34 12.01 -19.40
CA TYR A 284 -3.99 12.04 -18.85
C TYR A 284 -3.86 11.08 -17.66
N PRO A 285 -2.93 10.11 -17.70
CA PRO A 285 -2.60 9.32 -16.52
C PRO A 285 -2.04 10.25 -15.44
N ILE A 286 -2.46 10.09 -14.19
CA ILE A 286 -2.01 10.96 -13.10
C ILE A 286 -0.95 10.23 -12.27
N PRO A 287 0.29 10.72 -12.16
CA PRO A 287 1.32 10.05 -11.36
C PRO A 287 0.92 9.80 -9.90
N VAL A 288 1.32 8.65 -9.36
CA VAL A 288 0.95 8.21 -7.99
C VAL A 288 1.42 9.22 -6.93
N LYS A 289 2.53 9.93 -7.15
CA LYS A 289 2.99 11.00 -6.23
C LYS A 289 1.92 12.08 -6.00
N TYR A 290 1.06 12.36 -6.97
CA TYR A 290 0.03 13.39 -6.86
C TYR A 290 -1.26 12.93 -6.19
N PHE A 291 -1.42 11.62 -5.91
CA PHE A 291 -2.67 11.08 -5.34
C PHE A 291 -3.02 11.70 -3.99
N GLN A 292 -2.02 12.06 -3.19
CA GLN A 292 -2.28 12.81 -1.95
C GLN A 292 -2.98 14.15 -2.22
N HIS A 293 -2.59 14.89 -3.25
CA HIS A 293 -3.22 16.17 -3.59
C HIS A 293 -4.63 15.98 -4.14
N LEU A 294 -4.85 14.91 -4.91
CA LEU A 294 -6.16 14.54 -5.46
C LEU A 294 -7.17 14.14 -4.39
N TYR A 295 -6.79 13.27 -3.44
CA TYR A 295 -7.78 12.71 -2.51
C TYR A 295 -7.88 13.51 -1.21
N ARG A 296 -6.78 14.11 -0.72
CA ARG A 296 -6.79 14.84 0.56
C ARG A 296 -7.68 16.09 0.53
N ARG A 297 -7.79 16.74 -0.63
CA ARG A 297 -8.59 17.97 -0.79
C ARG A 297 -10.06 17.70 -1.15
N ASN A 298 -10.39 16.48 -1.57
CA ASN A 298 -11.76 16.13 -1.91
C ASN A 298 -12.54 15.77 -0.64
N SER A 299 -13.30 16.73 -0.10
CA SER A 299 -14.10 16.50 1.12
C SER A 299 -15.16 15.41 0.94
N GLY A 300 -15.57 15.10 -0.29
CA GLY A 300 -16.52 14.03 -0.60
C GLY A 300 -15.90 12.63 -0.62
N MET A 301 -14.58 12.55 -0.73
CA MET A 301 -13.82 11.30 -0.79
C MET A 301 -12.92 11.13 0.44
N SER A 302 -13.28 11.74 1.57
CA SER A 302 -12.51 11.66 2.83
C SER A 302 -12.28 10.21 3.26
N ASP A 303 -13.25 9.34 3.06
CA ASP A 303 -13.14 7.92 3.41
C ASP A 303 -12.25 7.14 2.44
N GLU A 304 -12.25 7.49 1.14
CA GLU A 304 -11.32 6.90 0.17
C GLU A 304 -9.88 7.31 0.45
N TRP A 305 -9.63 8.59 0.77
CA TRP A 305 -8.29 9.00 1.21
C TRP A 305 -7.85 8.25 2.46
N LYS A 306 -8.73 8.07 3.46
CA LYS A 306 -8.38 7.31 4.68
C LYS A 306 -7.96 5.88 4.37
N ARG A 307 -8.61 5.22 3.39
CA ARG A 307 -8.25 3.87 2.92
C ARG A 307 -6.91 3.89 2.20
N LEU A 308 -6.77 4.75 1.21
CA LEU A 308 -5.57 4.84 0.36
C LEU A 308 -4.33 5.35 1.11
N LYS A 309 -4.51 6.19 2.14
CA LYS A 309 -3.42 6.89 2.83
C LYS A 309 -2.34 5.94 3.33
N ASN A 310 -2.70 4.78 3.86
CA ASN A 310 -1.72 3.82 4.39
C ASN A 310 -0.86 3.24 3.25
N ASP A 311 -1.51 2.79 2.18
CA ASP A 311 -0.83 2.19 1.03
C ASP A 311 0.02 3.23 0.29
N TRP A 312 -0.52 4.43 0.05
CA TRP A 312 0.23 5.54 -0.52
C TRP A 312 1.45 5.93 0.32
N THR A 313 1.31 5.93 1.66
CA THR A 313 2.43 6.19 2.56
C THR A 313 3.52 5.12 2.42
N ASN A 314 3.14 3.84 2.33
CA ASN A 314 4.08 2.75 2.09
C ASN A 314 4.77 2.87 0.73
N TRP A 315 4.02 3.16 -0.33
CA TRP A 315 4.57 3.41 -1.67
C TRP A 315 5.55 4.59 -1.66
N ARG A 316 5.20 5.69 -0.97
CA ARG A 316 6.08 6.85 -0.83
C ARG A 316 7.41 6.48 -0.17
N TYR A 317 7.38 5.70 0.91
CA TYR A 317 8.59 5.28 1.60
C TYR A 317 9.43 4.33 0.75
N PHE A 318 8.79 3.37 0.09
CA PHE A 318 9.45 2.49 -0.87
C PHE A 318 10.14 3.31 -1.97
N MET A 319 9.42 4.23 -2.61
CA MET A 319 9.95 5.03 -3.72
C MET A 319 11.05 5.98 -3.27
N ARG A 320 11.00 6.53 -2.05
CA ARG A 320 12.10 7.32 -1.49
C ARG A 320 13.36 6.47 -1.31
N ALA A 321 13.23 5.27 -0.74
CA ALA A 321 14.37 4.37 -0.57
C ALA A 321 14.94 3.89 -1.92
N TYR A 322 14.05 3.60 -2.87
CA TYR A 322 14.42 3.23 -4.24
C TYR A 322 15.22 4.34 -4.92
N LYS A 323 14.73 5.59 -4.90
CA LYS A 323 15.40 6.74 -5.51
C LYS A 323 16.68 7.18 -4.81
N ALA A 324 16.84 6.87 -3.51
CA ALA A 324 18.06 7.15 -2.77
C ALA A 324 19.23 6.21 -3.12
N SER A 325 18.99 5.20 -3.95
CA SER A 325 20.00 4.21 -4.36
C SER A 325 19.90 3.93 -5.86
N THR A 326 20.89 3.23 -6.42
CA THR A 326 20.76 2.72 -7.78
C THR A 326 19.82 1.51 -7.79
N PRO A 327 19.09 1.24 -8.88
CA PRO A 327 18.19 0.07 -8.95
C PRO A 327 18.90 -1.25 -8.63
N GLY A 328 20.15 -1.43 -9.10
CA GLY A 328 20.96 -2.61 -8.81
C GLY A 328 21.30 -2.74 -7.32
N ALA A 329 21.76 -1.65 -6.69
CA ALA A 329 22.07 -1.66 -5.25
C ALA A 329 20.82 -1.86 -4.38
N PHE A 330 19.69 -1.25 -4.77
CA PHE A 330 18.41 -1.44 -4.10
C PHE A 330 18.00 -2.91 -4.13
N TRP A 331 17.99 -3.52 -5.31
CA TRP A 331 17.57 -4.90 -5.44
C TRP A 331 18.59 -5.88 -4.84
N ALA A 332 19.89 -5.60 -4.87
CA ALA A 332 20.89 -6.41 -4.17
C ALA A 332 20.62 -6.45 -2.65
N ARG A 333 20.25 -5.30 -2.06
CA ARG A 333 19.87 -5.20 -0.65
C ARG A 333 18.55 -5.90 -0.33
N PHE A 334 17.57 -5.82 -1.23
CA PHE A 334 16.23 -6.37 -1.05
C PHE A 334 15.99 -7.64 -1.86
N SER A 335 17.01 -8.48 -2.01
CA SER A 335 16.90 -9.84 -2.54
C SER A 335 17.33 -10.85 -1.50
N ASN A 336 16.83 -12.07 -1.60
CA ASN A 336 17.28 -13.18 -0.77
C ASN A 336 18.63 -13.73 -1.27
N ASN A 337 19.18 -14.71 -0.55
CA ASN A 337 20.46 -15.35 -0.91
C ASN A 337 20.45 -16.07 -2.27
N GLN A 338 19.27 -16.29 -2.87
CA GLN A 338 19.10 -16.88 -4.21
C GLN A 338 18.96 -15.80 -5.31
N GLY A 339 19.14 -14.52 -4.97
CA GLY A 339 18.94 -13.40 -5.90
C GLY A 339 17.48 -13.07 -6.22
N ARG A 340 16.50 -13.70 -5.55
CA ARG A 340 15.09 -13.39 -5.73
C ARG A 340 14.71 -12.15 -4.91
N ARG A 341 14.08 -11.18 -5.57
CA ARG A 341 13.57 -9.96 -4.92
C ARG A 341 12.56 -10.31 -3.83
N LEU A 342 12.66 -9.64 -2.68
CA LEU A 342 11.70 -9.77 -1.59
C LEU A 342 10.34 -9.19 -1.99
N PRO A 343 9.22 -9.72 -1.46
CA PRO A 343 7.90 -9.15 -1.73
C PRO A 343 7.77 -7.74 -1.14
N PHE A 344 6.93 -6.90 -1.76
CA PHE A 344 6.74 -5.49 -1.37
C PHE A 344 6.43 -5.30 0.13
N SER A 345 5.59 -6.16 0.70
CA SER A 345 5.23 -6.12 2.13
C SER A 345 6.44 -6.35 3.04
N ARG A 346 7.35 -7.24 2.66
CA ARG A 346 8.60 -7.51 3.40
C ARG A 346 9.55 -6.33 3.29
N ILE A 347 9.73 -5.76 2.09
CA ILE A 347 10.57 -4.58 1.88
C ILE A 347 10.06 -3.40 2.71
N THR A 348 8.76 -3.13 2.67
CA THR A 348 8.14 -2.04 3.43
C THR A 348 8.34 -2.23 4.94
N LYS A 349 8.21 -3.47 5.44
CA LYS A 349 8.46 -3.79 6.86
C LYS A 349 9.91 -3.49 7.26
N LEU A 350 10.89 -3.93 6.46
CA LEU A 350 12.31 -3.66 6.71
C LEU A 350 12.61 -2.16 6.70
N LEU A 351 12.09 -1.42 5.71
CA LEU A 351 12.24 0.05 5.64
C LEU A 351 11.61 0.76 6.85
N MET A 352 10.49 0.24 7.36
CA MET A 352 9.85 0.77 8.57
C MET A 352 10.68 0.51 9.82
N GLU A 353 11.24 -0.69 9.97
CA GLU A 353 12.14 -1.05 11.08
C GLU A 353 13.39 -0.16 11.09
N GLU A 354 14.02 0.05 9.94
CA GLU A 354 15.17 0.94 9.79
C GLU A 354 14.84 2.39 10.15
N ARG A 355 13.68 2.90 9.72
CA ARG A 355 13.23 4.24 10.09
C ARG A 355 13.00 4.34 11.60
N MET A 356 12.38 3.33 12.21
CA MET A 356 12.14 3.32 13.65
C MET A 356 13.44 3.31 14.44
N ALA A 357 14.44 2.54 14.00
CA ALA A 357 15.77 2.54 14.59
C ALA A 357 16.44 3.92 14.46
N ALA A 358 16.46 4.50 13.25
CA ALA A 358 17.04 5.83 13.02
C ALA A 358 16.32 6.95 13.80
N ASP A 359 14.99 6.89 13.91
CA ASP A 359 14.21 7.83 14.72
C ASP A 359 14.50 7.64 16.23
N ALA A 360 14.73 6.40 16.69
CA ALA A 360 15.12 6.12 18.08
C ALA A 360 16.53 6.66 18.39
N ASP A 361 17.49 6.50 17.48
CA ASP A 361 18.85 7.04 17.64
C ASP A 361 18.84 8.57 17.68
N LEU A 362 18.07 9.21 16.79
CA LEU A 362 17.92 10.67 16.79
C LEU A 362 17.19 11.18 18.03
N ALA A 363 16.17 10.47 18.51
CA ALA A 363 15.50 10.82 19.75
C ALA A 363 16.45 10.70 20.96
N THR A 364 17.29 9.67 20.99
CA THR A 364 18.32 9.49 22.02
C THR A 364 19.34 10.62 21.97
N ARG A 365 19.83 10.97 20.78
CA ARG A 365 20.74 12.10 20.58
C ARG A 365 20.11 13.43 21.01
N ALA A 366 18.85 13.67 20.66
CA ALA A 366 18.12 14.86 21.09
C ALA A 366 18.02 14.95 22.62
N ARG A 367 17.75 13.83 23.30
CA ARG A 367 17.72 13.78 24.77
C ARG A 367 19.08 14.07 25.40
N GLN A 368 20.15 13.53 24.82
CA GLN A 368 21.52 13.77 25.29
C GLN A 368 21.96 15.22 25.07
N GLU A 369 21.70 15.80 23.89
CA GLU A 369 22.15 17.14 23.52
C GLU A 369 21.42 18.25 24.27
N TYR A 370 20.10 18.11 24.49
CA TYR A 370 19.31 19.14 25.15
C TYR A 370 19.23 18.97 26.68
N GLY A 371 19.58 17.80 27.22
CA GLY A 371 19.63 17.56 28.68
C GLY A 371 18.36 18.02 29.40
N GLU A 372 18.52 18.95 30.34
CA GLU A 372 17.43 19.53 31.13
C GLU A 372 16.46 20.39 30.31
N GLU A 373 16.91 20.97 29.20
CA GLU A 373 16.07 21.74 28.28
C GLU A 373 15.23 20.86 27.36
N PHE A 374 15.43 19.54 27.37
CA PHE A 374 14.69 18.64 26.48
C PHE A 374 13.17 18.82 26.62
N ASP A 375 12.67 18.90 27.85
CA ASP A 375 11.23 18.99 28.11
C ASP A 375 10.64 20.32 27.64
N SER A 376 11.40 21.42 27.67
CA SER A 376 10.95 22.73 27.20
C SER A 376 10.99 22.85 25.67
N VAL A 377 11.93 22.17 25.01
CA VAL A 377 12.09 22.23 23.54
C VAL A 377 11.24 21.18 22.81
N PHE A 378 11.13 19.97 23.37
CA PHE A 378 10.45 18.81 22.78
C PHE A 378 9.09 18.55 23.43
N GLY A 379 8.27 19.58 23.48
CA GLY A 379 6.87 19.46 23.87
C GLY A 379 5.95 20.24 22.93
N TYR A 380 4.66 20.16 23.22
CA TYR A 380 3.65 20.95 22.53
C TYR A 380 2.55 21.35 23.50
N HIS A 381 1.88 22.46 23.19
CA HIS A 381 0.72 22.87 23.95
C HIS A 381 -0.51 22.05 23.54
N SER A 382 -1.02 21.22 24.45
CA SER A 382 -2.23 20.43 24.21
C SER A 382 -3.47 21.25 24.57
N TYR A 383 -4.27 21.63 23.57
CA TYR A 383 -5.54 22.34 23.78
C TYR A 383 -6.53 21.55 24.64
N LYS A 384 -6.54 20.22 24.53
CA LYS A 384 -7.44 19.36 25.31
C LYS A 384 -7.10 19.36 26.80
N LEU A 385 -5.81 19.43 27.14
CA LEU A 385 -5.34 19.38 28.53
C LEU A 385 -4.99 20.76 29.09
N LYS A 386 -5.03 21.82 28.26
CA LYS A 386 -4.62 23.19 28.58
C LYS A 386 -3.26 23.27 29.28
N ARG A 387 -2.33 22.40 28.90
CA ARG A 387 -0.96 22.37 29.46
C ARG A 387 0.07 22.00 28.41
N TRP A 388 1.33 22.23 28.76
CA TRP A 388 2.48 21.72 28.02
C TRP A 388 2.57 20.19 28.17
N VAL A 389 2.77 19.48 27.07
CA VAL A 389 2.90 18.02 27.04
C VAL A 389 4.22 17.66 26.36
N ILE A 390 5.09 16.96 27.09
CA ILE A 390 6.37 16.47 26.58
C ILE A 390 6.12 15.37 25.54
N MET A 391 6.85 15.43 24.42
CA MET A 391 6.79 14.41 23.37
C MET A 391 7.40 13.10 23.87
N LYS A 392 6.65 12.00 23.72
CA LYS A 392 7.09 10.65 24.07
C LYS A 392 7.45 9.79 22.86
N ASP A 393 6.87 10.08 21.71
CA ASP A 393 7.07 9.32 20.48
C ASP A 393 8.41 9.68 19.83
N ASN A 394 9.29 8.68 19.67
CA ASN A 394 10.62 8.84 19.06
C ASN A 394 10.53 9.47 17.67
N SER A 395 9.52 9.13 16.86
CA SER A 395 9.38 9.69 15.52
C SER A 395 9.07 11.19 15.56
N LYS A 396 8.26 11.63 16.53
CA LYS A 396 7.95 13.06 16.74
C LYS A 396 9.15 13.84 17.28
N ILE A 397 9.89 13.24 18.20
CA ILE A 397 11.12 13.83 18.73
C ILE A 397 12.17 13.96 17.61
N ALA A 398 12.40 12.89 16.84
CA ALA A 398 13.34 12.90 15.72
C ALA A 398 12.95 13.92 14.64
N GLN A 399 11.65 14.03 14.31
CA GLN A 399 11.16 15.07 13.40
C GLN A 399 11.48 16.48 13.91
N ARG A 400 11.13 16.78 15.16
CA ARG A 400 11.38 18.09 15.78
C ARG A 400 12.87 18.42 15.87
N TYR A 401 13.69 17.40 16.11
CA TYR A 401 15.15 17.54 16.15
C TYR A 401 15.72 17.89 14.77
N ARG A 402 15.26 17.22 13.70
CA ARG A 402 15.64 17.57 12.31
C ARG A 402 15.23 19.01 11.95
N GLU A 403 14.04 19.45 12.34
CA GLU A 403 13.57 20.83 12.15
C GLU A 403 14.50 21.83 12.85
N LYS A 404 14.83 21.59 14.13
CA LYS A 404 15.71 22.47 14.91
C LYS A 404 17.13 22.54 14.37
N ARG A 405 17.62 21.46 13.78
CA ARG A 405 18.95 21.38 13.16
C ARG A 405 18.98 21.92 11.72
N GLY A 406 17.86 22.39 11.17
CA GLY A 406 17.78 22.83 9.77
C GLY A 406 17.95 21.68 8.76
N LEU A 407 17.81 20.43 9.19
CA LEU A 407 17.95 19.24 8.33
C LEU A 407 16.65 18.84 7.63
N TYR A 408 15.58 19.60 7.85
CA TYR A 408 14.28 19.31 7.26
C TYR A 408 14.21 19.87 5.85
N LYS A 409 14.38 18.99 4.84
CA LYS A 409 13.97 19.27 3.47
C LYS A 409 12.51 18.84 3.32
N GLU A 410 11.63 19.78 3.01
CA GLU A 410 10.29 19.45 2.53
C GLU A 410 10.42 18.79 1.15
N ASP A 411 10.34 17.46 1.12
CA ASP A 411 10.08 16.71 -0.12
C ASP A 411 8.58 16.48 -0.33
#